data_AF-A0A518LIC8-F1
#
_entry.id   AF-A0A518LIC8-F1
#
_cell.length_a   1.000
_cell.length_b   1.000
_cell.length_c   1.000
_cell.angle_alpha   90.00
_cell.angle_beta   90.00
_cell.angle_gamma   90.00
#
_symmetry.space_group_name_H-M   'P 1'
#
loop_
_entity.id
_entity.type
_entity.pdbx_description
1 polymer ?
#
loop_
_entity_poly.entity_id
_entity_poly.type
_entity_poly.pdbx_seq_one_letter_code
_entity_poly.pdbx_strand_id
1 'polypeptide(L)'
;MAKKDVSFVDKHLEKVVLGVCAAGFLGAVYFGFAGGRFSVNERGPAELIQAAADAAEQSRQAVQSARYSPPRKETETDPKNDPVAQLAQWFGPEAKGLLGMADLPKELPRAGAFGPPLVSIMRTAPEDRRNLAKFVAPDLPVLMSGRSTFRFLRSKPELNSFDPRATEDQTTGKVVTTNWVSVAAQVDLVEQQSKFLAERYPDGATLQIVKVHLQRRDVSTPASSWEDIETYQPFQEPQRPTLTVMPDGRIRVQGLEAFRSLVDDMRDPIVITPFGQYQSAGDKVELPAVPYLDEPPDRELGNAPTAPNPGRFSKRWLDWANAALKGRKPFKEVDPFAALVLARGVVGLPGVPEKDITAAQTILDRLPEKLPRELRPFAKSTPRDPRRLMPILAHDISPIPGRTYVYRIRYEVINMFAGNSGELRNPRDAQRLTVFSDWSPESRPVEIKSDTYFYLTKADKAKKEVTVAVFKVTRAGATRQEFKVSAGEEIGKKDKRPGRPDFSTGTLCVDIDFDRGGGKNEATLVYASGADGTLFERSLARDLKDPVYKRLSDLARSARP
;
A
#
# COMPACT_ATOMS: atom_id res chain seq x y z
N MET A 1 44.04 -67.27 62.92
CA MET A 1 43.37 -66.08 62.35
C MET A 1 42.35 -65.59 63.36
N ALA A 2 42.66 -64.49 64.07
CA ALA A 2 41.79 -63.96 65.12
C ALA A 2 40.58 -63.26 64.50
N LYS A 3 39.37 -63.78 64.74
CA LYS A 3 38.12 -63.09 64.42
C LYS A 3 38.00 -61.92 65.40
N LYS A 4 38.15 -60.70 64.89
CA LYS A 4 37.88 -59.48 65.67
C LYS A 4 36.36 -59.39 65.80
N ASP A 5 35.83 -59.68 66.99
CA ASP A 5 34.43 -59.47 67.31
C ASP A 5 34.15 -57.96 67.29
N VAL A 6 33.58 -57.51 66.18
CA VAL A 6 33.15 -56.13 66.01
C VAL A 6 31.97 -55.92 66.95
N SER A 7 32.16 -55.00 67.90
CA SER A 7 31.19 -54.58 68.90
C SER A 7 29.81 -54.33 68.26
N PHE A 8 28.75 -54.74 68.96
CA PHE A 8 27.37 -54.50 68.52
C PHE A 8 27.12 -53.02 68.18
N VAL A 9 27.80 -52.12 68.89
CA VAL A 9 27.74 -50.66 68.67
C VAL A 9 28.31 -50.29 67.30
N ASP A 10 29.46 -50.85 66.90
CA ASP A 10 30.07 -50.59 65.59
C ASP A 10 29.17 -51.07 64.44
N LYS A 11 28.47 -52.21 64.62
CA LYS A 11 27.53 -52.73 63.60
C LYS A 11 26.27 -51.88 63.41
N HIS A 12 25.95 -51.01 64.37
CA HIS A 12 24.71 -50.23 64.36
C HIS A 12 24.96 -48.73 64.14
N LEU A 13 26.14 -48.22 64.54
CA LEU A 13 26.51 -46.83 64.32
C LEU A 13 26.50 -46.46 62.83
N GLU A 14 27.02 -47.33 61.97
CA GLU A 14 27.03 -47.12 60.52
C GLU A 14 25.61 -46.96 59.95
N LYS A 15 24.65 -47.78 60.41
CA LYS A 15 23.26 -47.73 59.97
C LYS A 15 22.55 -46.45 60.42
N VAL A 16 22.85 -45.99 61.64
CA VAL A 16 22.31 -44.73 62.17
C VAL A 16 22.87 -43.55 61.39
N VAL A 17 24.17 -43.52 61.11
CA VAL A 17 24.80 -42.45 60.30
C VAL A 17 24.24 -42.45 58.88
N LEU A 18 24.11 -43.62 58.23
CA LEU A 18 23.49 -43.73 56.91
C LEU A 18 22.03 -43.27 56.92
N GLY A 19 21.27 -43.60 57.96
CA GLY A 19 19.89 -43.15 58.12
C GLY A 19 19.77 -41.63 58.24
N VAL A 20 20.64 -41.01 59.03
CA VAL A 20 20.68 -39.54 59.20
C VAL A 20 21.13 -38.85 57.91
N CYS A 21 22.14 -39.37 57.21
CA CYS A 21 22.56 -38.84 55.93
C CYS A 21 21.48 -38.96 54.85
N ALA A 22 20.77 -40.09 54.78
CA ALA A 22 19.66 -40.29 53.84
C ALA A 22 18.48 -39.35 54.15
N ALA A 23 18.13 -39.18 55.43
CA ALA A 23 17.10 -38.23 55.85
C ALA A 23 17.49 -36.79 55.54
N GLY A 24 18.75 -36.41 55.78
CA GLY A 24 19.28 -35.09 55.41
C GLY A 24 19.28 -34.84 53.90
N PHE A 25 19.66 -35.84 53.10
CA PHE A 25 19.62 -35.76 51.64
C PHE A 25 18.18 -35.64 51.12
N LEU A 26 17.25 -36.46 51.61
CA LEU A 26 15.83 -36.36 51.25
C LEU A 26 15.24 -35.02 51.68
N GLY A 27 15.61 -34.50 52.86
CA GLY A 27 15.25 -33.17 53.33
C GLY A 27 15.79 -32.07 52.41
N ALA A 28 17.04 -32.17 51.95
CA ALA A 28 17.65 -31.22 51.03
C ALA A 28 17.04 -31.29 49.61
N VAL A 29 16.69 -32.48 49.13
CA VAL A 29 15.97 -32.67 47.86
C VAL A 29 14.56 -32.10 47.97
N TYR A 30 13.85 -32.38 49.07
CA TYR A 30 12.52 -31.82 49.32
C TYR A 30 12.57 -30.28 49.40
N PHE A 31 13.50 -29.70 50.16
CA PHE A 31 13.67 -28.24 50.20
C PHE A 31 14.18 -27.64 48.88
N GLY A 32 14.95 -28.39 48.10
CA GLY A 32 15.50 -27.95 46.82
C GLY A 32 14.48 -27.96 45.67
N PHE A 33 13.54 -28.91 45.69
CA PHE A 33 12.55 -29.11 44.62
C PHE A 33 11.11 -28.75 45.01
N ALA A 34 10.71 -28.90 46.28
CA ALA A 34 9.37 -28.56 46.76
C ALA A 34 9.29 -27.17 47.42
N GLY A 35 10.41 -26.62 47.91
CA GLY A 35 10.49 -25.22 48.31
C GLY A 35 10.54 -24.35 47.06
N GLY A 36 9.48 -23.60 46.76
CA GLY A 36 9.39 -22.72 45.59
C GLY A 36 10.50 -21.66 45.57
N ARG A 37 11.65 -21.99 44.96
CA ARG A 37 12.87 -21.16 45.00
C ARG A 37 12.75 -19.79 44.34
N PHE A 38 11.60 -19.43 43.79
CA PHE A 38 11.37 -18.14 43.16
C PHE A 38 9.96 -17.61 43.43
N SER A 39 9.44 -17.80 44.64
CA SER A 39 8.25 -17.06 45.06
C SER A 39 8.64 -15.70 45.64
N VAL A 40 8.29 -14.62 44.95
CA VAL A 40 8.35 -13.27 45.51
C VAL A 40 6.98 -12.99 46.11
N ASN A 41 6.91 -12.74 47.42
CA ASN A 41 5.64 -12.55 48.16
C ASN A 41 4.64 -13.70 47.96
N GLU A 42 5.09 -14.94 48.14
CA GLU A 42 4.27 -16.17 48.02
C GLU A 42 3.72 -16.46 46.61
N ARG A 43 4.00 -15.60 45.62
CA ARG A 43 3.54 -15.79 44.23
C ARG A 43 4.54 -16.57 43.41
N GLY A 44 4.11 -17.64 42.76
CA GLY A 44 4.95 -18.40 41.82
C GLY A 44 5.34 -17.57 40.58
N PRO A 45 6.34 -17.97 39.79
CA PRO A 45 6.75 -17.25 38.59
C PRO A 45 5.61 -16.99 37.59
N ALA A 46 4.68 -17.93 37.43
CA ALA A 46 3.51 -17.76 36.57
C ALA A 46 2.55 -16.68 37.12
N GLU A 47 2.34 -16.65 38.44
CA GLU A 47 1.49 -15.67 39.11
C GLU A 47 2.12 -14.28 39.12
N LEU A 48 3.45 -14.19 39.20
CA LEU A 48 4.18 -12.92 39.05
C LEU A 48 4.06 -12.36 37.65
N ILE A 49 4.19 -13.20 36.62
CA ILE A 49 3.98 -12.79 35.22
C ILE A 49 2.53 -12.32 35.02
N GLN A 50 1.56 -13.05 35.55
CA GLN A 50 0.15 -12.66 35.46
C GLN A 50 -0.11 -11.34 36.19
N ALA A 51 0.39 -11.18 37.41
CA ALA A 51 0.23 -9.95 38.18
C ALA A 51 0.90 -8.74 37.50
N ALA A 52 2.05 -8.94 36.85
CA ALA A 52 2.71 -7.90 36.06
C ALA A 52 1.89 -7.52 34.81
N ALA A 53 1.31 -8.52 34.13
CA ALA A 53 0.42 -8.29 33.00
C ALA A 53 -0.85 -7.53 33.41
N ASP A 54 -1.48 -7.93 34.53
CA ASP A 54 -2.67 -7.28 35.08
C ASP A 54 -2.36 -5.83 35.51
N ALA A 55 -1.21 -5.59 36.15
CA ALA A 55 -0.78 -4.25 36.54
C ALA A 55 -0.48 -3.35 35.33
N ALA A 56 0.14 -3.91 34.27
CA ALA A 56 0.38 -3.20 33.02
C ALA A 56 -0.95 -2.82 32.34
N GLU A 57 -1.92 -3.75 32.31
CA GLU A 57 -3.25 -3.50 31.75
C GLU A 57 -4.04 -2.47 32.56
N GLN A 58 -4.00 -2.54 33.90
CA GLN A 58 -4.60 -1.51 34.77
C GLN A 58 -3.97 -0.13 34.54
N SER A 59 -2.64 -0.06 34.39
CA SER A 59 -1.94 1.19 34.10
C SER A 59 -2.35 1.73 32.73
N ARG A 60 -2.45 0.87 31.72
CA ARG A 60 -2.93 1.22 30.39
C ARG A 60 -4.36 1.76 30.43
N GLN A 61 -5.26 1.09 31.14
CA GLN A 61 -6.65 1.53 31.32
C GLN A 61 -6.73 2.85 32.09
N ALA A 62 -5.91 3.05 33.13
CA ALA A 62 -5.82 4.30 33.87
C ALA A 62 -5.40 5.46 32.96
N VAL A 63 -4.38 5.25 32.11
CA VAL A 63 -3.93 6.28 31.15
C VAL A 63 -4.97 6.52 30.06
N GLN A 64 -5.63 5.48 29.54
CA GLN A 64 -6.67 5.62 28.51
C GLN A 64 -7.95 6.28 29.04
N SER A 65 -8.32 6.02 30.29
CA SER A 65 -9.51 6.61 30.92
C SER A 65 -9.25 7.98 31.53
N ALA A 66 -7.99 8.36 31.76
CA ALA A 66 -7.61 9.69 32.17
C ALA A 66 -7.97 10.70 31.06
N ARG A 67 -9.14 11.34 31.23
CA ARG A 67 -9.52 12.48 30.39
C ARG A 67 -8.55 13.60 30.68
N TYR A 68 -7.85 14.06 29.64
CA TYR A 68 -7.08 15.30 29.71
C TYR A 68 -8.05 16.39 30.19
N SER A 69 -7.83 16.85 31.42
CA SER A 69 -8.49 18.05 31.92
C SER A 69 -7.65 19.19 31.37
N PRO A 70 -8.05 19.85 30.26
CA PRO A 70 -7.31 21.00 29.80
C PRO A 70 -7.20 21.98 30.98
N PRO A 71 -6.05 22.64 31.16
CA PRO A 71 -5.95 23.70 32.15
C PRO A 71 -7.15 24.62 31.94
N ARG A 72 -8.00 24.75 32.98
CA ARG A 72 -9.09 25.74 32.98
C ARG A 72 -8.44 27.06 32.59
N LYS A 73 -8.98 27.73 31.57
CA LYS A 73 -8.56 29.09 31.16
C LYS A 73 -8.23 29.87 32.42
N GLU A 74 -6.97 30.29 32.52
CA GLU A 74 -6.34 30.94 33.66
C GLU A 74 -7.36 31.75 34.45
N THR A 75 -7.93 31.14 35.50
CA THR A 75 -8.44 31.90 36.63
C THR A 75 -7.20 32.52 37.23
N GLU A 76 -7.06 33.83 37.01
CA GLU A 76 -6.16 34.77 37.69
C GLU A 76 -5.51 34.11 38.90
N THR A 77 -4.33 33.52 38.68
CA THR A 77 -3.67 32.70 39.69
C THR A 77 -3.26 33.63 40.82
N ASP A 78 -3.88 33.45 41.99
CA ASP A 78 -3.48 34.14 43.22
C ASP A 78 -1.96 33.95 43.38
N PRO A 79 -1.15 35.02 43.30
CA PRO A 79 0.30 34.93 43.25
C PRO A 79 0.91 34.27 44.49
N LYS A 80 0.14 34.12 45.59
CA LYS A 80 0.56 33.36 46.78
C LYS A 80 0.57 31.84 46.57
N ASN A 81 -0.24 31.33 45.64
CA ASN A 81 -0.38 29.90 45.36
C ASN A 81 0.20 29.50 43.99
N ASP A 82 0.92 30.39 43.32
CA ASP A 82 1.63 30.04 42.09
C ASP A 82 2.83 29.13 42.44
N PRO A 83 2.80 27.84 42.05
CA PRO A 83 3.90 26.92 42.33
C PRO A 83 5.20 27.36 41.66
N VAL A 84 5.17 28.14 40.57
CA VAL A 84 6.37 28.69 39.93
C VAL A 84 6.99 29.78 40.80
N ALA A 85 6.17 30.65 41.39
CA ALA A 85 6.64 31.67 42.33
C ALA A 85 7.21 31.06 43.61
N GLN A 86 6.61 29.97 44.11
CA GLN A 86 7.15 29.22 45.26
C GLN A 86 8.48 28.52 44.94
N LEU A 87 8.62 27.96 43.73
CA LEU A 87 9.90 27.40 43.27
C LEU A 87 10.98 28.46 43.12
N ALA A 88 10.64 29.66 42.62
CA ALA A 88 11.57 30.77 42.51
C ALA A 88 12.07 31.25 43.88
N GLN A 89 11.27 31.11 44.94
CA GLN A 89 11.70 31.40 46.31
C GLN A 89 12.77 30.42 46.81
N TRP A 90 12.73 29.16 46.38
CA TRP A 90 13.63 28.11 46.87
C TRP A 90 14.90 27.96 46.02
N PHE A 91 14.77 28.20 44.71
CA PHE A 91 15.83 27.94 43.73
C PHE A 91 16.32 29.20 43.01
N GLY A 92 15.83 30.37 43.39
CA GLY A 92 16.23 31.67 42.84
C GLY A 92 15.37 32.14 41.66
N PRO A 93 15.51 33.41 41.25
CA PRO A 93 14.69 34.04 40.21
C PRO A 93 14.85 33.42 38.82
N GLU A 94 15.88 32.59 38.62
CA GLU A 94 16.11 31.88 37.36
C GLU A 94 15.35 30.54 37.26
N ALA A 95 14.56 30.18 38.27
CA ALA A 95 13.76 28.97 38.27
C ALA A 95 12.64 29.05 37.21
N LYS A 96 12.90 28.52 36.02
CA LYS A 96 11.93 28.39 34.91
C LYS A 96 10.87 27.29 35.15
N GLY A 97 10.53 26.99 36.41
CA GLY A 97 9.74 25.84 36.83
C GLY A 97 10.51 24.50 36.76
N LEU A 98 9.95 23.44 37.34
CA LEU A 98 10.60 22.11 37.42
C LEU A 98 11.00 21.54 36.05
N LEU A 99 10.17 21.76 35.03
CA LEU A 99 10.47 21.31 33.66
C LEU A 99 11.65 22.08 33.06
N GLY A 100 11.70 23.41 33.26
CA GLY A 100 12.81 24.23 32.79
C GLY A 100 14.11 23.97 33.53
N MET A 101 14.05 23.55 34.80
CA MET A 101 15.22 23.11 35.57
C MET A 101 15.78 21.76 35.12
N ALA A 102 14.90 20.86 34.67
CA ALA A 102 15.27 19.56 34.13
C ALA A 102 15.67 19.62 32.65
N ASP A 103 15.71 20.83 32.05
CA ASP A 103 15.94 21.07 30.62
C ASP A 103 15.01 20.24 29.71
N LEU A 104 13.80 19.97 30.20
CA LEU A 104 12.79 19.25 29.45
C LEU A 104 12.08 20.22 28.50
N PRO A 105 11.86 19.83 27.23
CA PRO A 105 11.11 20.66 26.30
C PRO A 105 9.72 20.96 26.88
N LYS A 106 9.28 22.22 26.76
CA LYS A 106 7.98 22.70 27.26
C LYS A 106 6.80 21.88 26.72
N GLU A 107 7.01 21.27 25.56
CA GLU A 107 6.16 20.25 24.99
C GLU A 107 6.87 18.90 25.15
N LEU A 108 6.45 18.10 26.14
CA LEU A 108 6.86 16.71 26.19
C LEU A 108 6.30 16.02 24.93
N PRO A 109 7.07 15.14 24.26
CA PRO A 109 6.49 14.30 23.23
C PRO A 109 5.28 13.61 23.83
N ARG A 110 4.11 13.78 23.22
CA ARG A 110 2.88 13.10 23.69
C ARG A 110 3.21 11.62 23.78
N ALA A 111 2.83 10.97 24.88
CA ALA A 111 2.87 9.53 24.96
C ALA A 111 2.20 9.00 23.69
N GLY A 112 2.97 8.36 22.82
CA GLY A 112 2.44 7.76 21.61
C GLY A 112 1.29 6.83 21.99
N ALA A 113 0.36 6.60 21.07
CA ALA A 113 -0.65 5.56 21.29
C ALA A 113 0.10 4.29 21.73
N PHE A 114 -0.27 3.72 22.89
CA PHE A 114 0.31 2.47 23.33
C PHE A 114 0.23 1.49 22.17
N GLY A 115 1.35 0.84 21.84
CA GLY A 115 1.39 -0.17 20.79
C GLY A 115 0.29 -1.22 21.01
N PRO A 116 -0.11 -1.95 19.95
CA PRO A 116 -1.13 -2.98 20.07
C PRO A 116 -0.80 -3.93 21.24
N PRO A 117 -1.81 -4.40 21.99
CA PRO A 117 -1.57 -5.26 23.15
C PRO A 117 -0.67 -6.43 22.77
N LEU A 118 0.36 -6.68 23.57
CA LEU A 118 1.23 -7.84 23.40
C LEU A 118 0.35 -9.09 23.46
N VAL A 119 0.39 -9.90 22.40
CA VAL A 119 -0.33 -11.17 22.35
C VAL A 119 0.24 -12.05 23.47
N SER A 120 -0.62 -12.48 24.41
CA SER A 120 -0.20 -13.32 25.53
C SER A 120 0.46 -14.60 24.99
N ILE A 121 1.66 -14.92 25.50
CA ILE A 121 2.39 -16.15 25.14
C ILE A 121 1.87 -17.34 25.96
N MET A 122 0.90 -17.13 26.86
CA MET A 122 0.31 -18.23 27.61
C MET A 122 -0.42 -19.18 26.68
N ARG A 123 -0.26 -20.49 26.93
CA ARG A 123 -0.94 -21.55 26.18
C ARG A 123 -2.45 -21.36 26.35
N THR A 124 -3.09 -20.78 25.35
CA THR A 124 -4.54 -20.73 25.23
C THR A 124 -5.08 -22.16 25.20
N ALA A 125 -6.21 -22.38 25.88
CA ALA A 125 -6.89 -23.66 25.81
C ALA A 125 -7.19 -23.99 24.33
N PRO A 126 -7.25 -25.26 23.93
CA PRO A 126 -7.56 -25.61 22.54
C PRO A 126 -8.83 -24.94 22.01
N GLU A 127 -9.84 -24.71 22.87
CA GLU A 127 -11.05 -23.94 22.54
C GLU A 127 -10.84 -22.44 22.25
N ASP A 128 -9.74 -21.85 22.73
CA ASP A 128 -9.43 -20.42 22.57
C ASP A 128 -8.61 -20.11 21.32
N ARG A 129 -8.14 -21.15 20.61
CA ARG A 129 -7.41 -20.97 19.35
C ARG A 129 -8.32 -20.39 18.28
N ARG A 130 -7.80 -19.38 17.57
CA ARG A 130 -8.53 -18.64 16.53
C ARG A 130 -8.05 -19.00 15.12
N ASN A 131 -8.87 -18.73 14.10
CA ASN A 131 -8.36 -18.78 12.73
C ASN A 131 -7.70 -17.45 12.38
N LEU A 132 -6.82 -17.50 11.38
CA LEU A 132 -6.33 -16.29 10.75
C LEU A 132 -7.50 -15.64 9.97
N ALA A 133 -7.83 -14.39 10.27
CA ALA A 133 -8.92 -13.69 9.61
C ALA A 133 -8.64 -13.48 8.13
N LYS A 134 -9.68 -13.67 7.31
CA LYS A 134 -9.65 -13.34 5.89
C LYS A 134 -9.67 -11.82 5.72
N PHE A 135 -8.72 -11.29 4.96
CA PHE A 135 -8.67 -9.85 4.67
C PHE A 135 -9.71 -9.44 3.62
N VAL A 136 -10.33 -8.28 3.83
CA VAL A 136 -11.32 -7.69 2.90
C VAL A 136 -10.62 -7.29 1.60
N ALA A 137 -11.14 -7.73 0.45
CA ALA A 137 -10.64 -7.31 -0.86
C ALA A 137 -10.82 -5.79 -1.03
N PRO A 138 -9.92 -5.08 -1.73
CA PRO A 138 -10.16 -3.70 -2.11
C PRO A 138 -11.40 -3.57 -3.02
N ASP A 139 -12.08 -2.43 -2.95
CA ASP A 139 -13.19 -2.07 -3.84
C ASP A 139 -12.70 -1.83 -5.28
N LEU A 140 -13.63 -1.44 -6.17
CA LEU A 140 -13.38 -1.16 -7.57
C LEU A 140 -12.21 -0.19 -7.77
N PRO A 141 -11.16 -0.60 -8.52
CA PRO A 141 -10.03 0.27 -8.78
C PRO A 141 -10.38 1.42 -9.73
N VAL A 142 -9.95 2.62 -9.35
CA VAL A 142 -10.04 3.87 -10.14
C VAL A 142 -8.65 4.16 -10.73
N LEU A 143 -8.63 4.51 -12.01
CA LEU A 143 -7.40 4.62 -12.79
C LEU A 143 -7.15 6.03 -13.28
N MET A 144 -5.87 6.43 -13.29
CA MET A 144 -5.38 7.55 -14.09
C MET A 144 -4.15 7.11 -14.88
N SER A 145 -4.01 7.62 -16.10
CA SER A 145 -2.86 7.34 -16.94
C SER A 145 -2.34 8.59 -17.64
N GLY A 146 -1.04 8.58 -17.89
CA GLY A 146 -0.36 9.67 -18.55
C GLY A 146 1.02 9.27 -19.03
N ARG A 147 1.72 10.26 -19.57
CA ARG A 147 3.12 10.14 -19.98
C ARG A 147 3.86 11.33 -19.45
N SER A 148 4.91 11.08 -18.69
CA SER A 148 5.65 12.13 -18.01
C SER A 148 7.14 11.81 -18.02
N THR A 149 7.92 12.87 -17.93
CA THR A 149 9.35 12.75 -17.71
C THR A 149 9.58 12.81 -16.21
N PHE A 150 10.14 11.73 -15.68
CA PHE A 150 10.51 11.58 -14.28
C PHE A 150 12.01 11.71 -14.12
N ARG A 151 12.42 12.08 -12.92
CA ARG A 151 13.80 12.19 -12.49
C ARG A 151 13.95 11.30 -11.27
N PHE A 152 14.22 10.02 -11.53
CA PHE A 152 14.32 9.01 -10.49
C PHE A 152 15.66 9.13 -9.75
N LEU A 153 15.63 8.88 -8.44
CA LEU A 153 16.83 8.81 -7.61
C LEU A 153 17.79 7.74 -8.16
N ARG A 154 19.10 8.00 -8.09
CA ARG A 154 20.12 7.03 -8.53
C ARG A 154 20.08 5.76 -7.69
N SER A 155 19.87 5.92 -6.40
CA SER A 155 19.67 4.86 -5.42
C SER A 155 18.41 5.18 -4.64
N LYS A 156 17.54 4.19 -4.46
CA LYS A 156 16.40 4.32 -3.56
C LYS A 156 16.94 4.42 -2.11
N PRO A 157 16.53 5.40 -1.29
CA PRO A 157 16.87 5.42 0.14
C PRO A 157 16.24 4.24 0.87
N GLU A 158 16.75 3.92 2.05
CA GLU A 158 16.06 3.00 2.97
C GLU A 158 14.74 3.63 3.44
N LEU A 159 13.75 2.78 3.74
CA LEU A 159 12.41 3.23 4.13
C LEU A 159 12.43 4.10 5.40
N ASN A 160 13.29 3.80 6.38
CA ASN A 160 13.45 4.58 7.62
C ASN A 160 14.01 6.00 7.39
N SER A 161 14.75 6.21 6.30
CA SER A 161 15.33 7.50 5.90
C SER A 161 14.51 8.23 4.84
N PHE A 162 13.43 7.61 4.37
CA PHE A 162 12.61 8.17 3.31
C PHE A 162 11.73 9.29 3.85
N ASP A 163 12.02 10.52 3.44
CA ASP A 163 11.13 11.67 3.67
C ASP A 163 10.36 11.99 2.37
N PRO A 164 9.03 11.82 2.32
CA PRO A 164 8.23 12.17 1.15
C PRO A 164 8.27 13.67 0.82
N ARG A 165 8.65 14.53 1.77
CA ARG A 165 8.77 15.99 1.57
C ARG A 165 10.16 16.42 1.15
N ALA A 166 11.16 15.56 1.29
CA ALA A 166 12.53 15.88 0.91
C ALA A 166 12.60 16.12 -0.60
N THR A 167 13.04 17.32 -0.96
CA THR A 167 13.36 17.74 -2.33
C THR A 167 14.84 17.47 -2.65
N GLU A 168 15.42 16.47 -2.00
CA GLU A 168 16.84 16.09 -2.11
C GLU A 168 17.32 16.17 -3.55
N ASP A 169 18.55 16.67 -3.72
CA ASP A 169 19.12 17.24 -4.95
C ASP A 169 18.76 16.46 -6.22
N GLN A 170 17.56 16.75 -6.74
CA GLN A 170 16.95 16.02 -7.86
C GLN A 170 17.84 16.13 -9.09
N THR A 171 18.77 17.10 -9.12
CA THR A 171 19.70 17.37 -10.22
C THR A 171 20.50 16.15 -10.68
N THR A 172 20.79 15.20 -9.79
CA THR A 172 21.64 14.03 -10.13
C THR A 172 20.87 12.80 -10.62
N GLY A 173 19.53 12.78 -10.50
CA GLY A 173 18.69 11.63 -10.85
C GLY A 173 18.67 11.26 -12.34
N LYS A 174 18.35 9.99 -12.64
CA LYS A 174 18.17 9.51 -14.03
C LYS A 174 16.87 10.06 -14.57
N VAL A 175 16.96 10.84 -15.66
CA VAL A 175 15.78 11.38 -16.34
C VAL A 175 15.22 10.32 -17.29
N VAL A 176 13.96 9.92 -17.07
CA VAL A 176 13.27 8.88 -17.85
C VAL A 176 11.89 9.38 -18.25
N THR A 177 11.60 9.39 -19.54
CA THR A 177 10.24 9.62 -20.06
C THR A 177 9.53 8.29 -20.20
N THR A 178 8.50 8.05 -19.40
CA THR A 178 7.72 6.81 -19.45
C THR A 178 6.23 7.08 -19.36
N ASN A 179 5.45 6.10 -19.84
CA ASN A 179 4.03 6.05 -19.56
C ASN A 179 3.82 5.54 -18.13
N TRP A 180 2.74 5.96 -17.51
CA TRP A 180 2.39 5.53 -16.17
C TRP A 180 0.90 5.30 -16.05
N VAL A 181 0.54 4.38 -15.15
CA VAL A 181 -0.83 4.18 -14.67
C VAL A 181 -0.81 4.21 -13.15
N SER A 182 -1.62 5.09 -12.58
CA SER A 182 -1.91 5.15 -11.15
C SER A 182 -3.22 4.41 -10.89
N VAL A 183 -3.19 3.43 -9.99
CA VAL A 183 -4.33 2.58 -9.63
C VAL A 183 -4.63 2.77 -8.16
N ALA A 184 -5.81 3.28 -7.84
CA ALA A 184 -6.25 3.44 -6.46
C ALA A 184 -7.53 2.65 -6.18
N ALA A 185 -7.65 2.15 -4.96
CA ALA A 185 -8.87 1.49 -4.47
C ALA A 185 -9.10 1.85 -3.00
N GLN A 186 -10.23 1.44 -2.44
CA GLN A 186 -10.56 1.62 -1.03
C GLN A 186 -10.71 0.28 -0.32
N VAL A 187 -10.25 0.21 0.93
CA VAL A 187 -10.43 -0.96 1.81
C VAL A 187 -11.44 -0.61 2.89
N ASP A 188 -12.49 -1.43 3.06
CA ASP A 188 -13.50 -1.26 4.10
C ASP A 188 -12.95 -1.70 5.47
N LEU A 189 -12.57 -0.73 6.30
CA LEU A 189 -12.02 -0.99 7.63
C LEU A 189 -13.08 -1.48 8.61
N VAL A 190 -14.36 -1.18 8.39
CA VAL A 190 -15.45 -1.63 9.27
C VAL A 190 -15.72 -3.10 9.04
N GLU A 191 -15.79 -3.52 7.78
CA GLU A 191 -15.90 -4.93 7.44
C GLU A 191 -14.67 -5.69 7.95
N GLN A 192 -13.46 -5.11 7.78
CA GLN A 192 -12.24 -5.74 8.27
C GLN A 192 -12.24 -5.91 9.78
N GLN A 193 -12.62 -4.86 10.53
CA GLN A 193 -12.74 -4.93 11.98
C GLN A 193 -13.79 -5.96 12.41
N SER A 194 -14.90 -6.07 11.68
CA SER A 194 -15.92 -7.09 11.93
C SER A 194 -15.37 -8.51 11.74
N LYS A 195 -14.53 -8.74 10.72
CA LYS A 195 -13.84 -10.02 10.50
C LYS A 195 -12.79 -10.31 11.59
N PHE A 196 -12.08 -9.30 12.05
CA PHE A 196 -11.17 -9.41 13.20
C PHE A 196 -11.91 -9.80 14.47
N LEU A 197 -13.03 -9.14 14.79
CA LEU A 197 -13.86 -9.48 15.95
C LEU A 197 -14.44 -10.90 15.85
N ALA A 198 -14.90 -11.31 14.66
CA ALA A 198 -15.42 -12.65 14.43
C ALA A 198 -14.37 -13.75 14.70
N GLU A 199 -13.10 -13.48 14.35
CA GLU A 199 -11.97 -14.36 14.62
C GLU A 199 -11.26 -14.04 15.95
N ARG A 200 -11.93 -13.31 16.86
CA ARG A 200 -11.43 -12.99 18.21
C ARG A 200 -10.04 -12.34 18.21
N TYR A 201 -9.74 -11.47 17.25
CA TYR A 201 -8.49 -10.71 17.27
C TYR A 201 -8.47 -9.79 18.49
N PRO A 202 -7.28 -9.44 19.03
CA PRO A 202 -7.18 -8.47 20.12
C PRO A 202 -7.85 -7.14 19.79
N ASP A 203 -8.48 -6.52 20.78
CA ASP A 203 -9.06 -5.19 20.62
C ASP A 203 -7.99 -4.18 20.17
N GLY A 204 -8.35 -3.35 19.19
CA GLY A 204 -7.43 -2.40 18.58
C GLY A 204 -6.51 -3.02 17.50
N ALA A 205 -6.72 -4.26 17.08
CA ALA A 205 -6.02 -4.81 15.91
C ALA A 205 -6.31 -3.96 14.66
N THR A 206 -5.24 -3.46 14.03
CA THR A 206 -5.29 -2.64 12.81
C THR A 206 -4.62 -3.36 11.64
N LEU A 207 -4.93 -2.91 10.42
CA LEU A 207 -4.23 -3.35 9.22
C LEU A 207 -2.84 -2.69 9.15
N GLN A 208 -1.79 -3.50 9.27
CA GLN A 208 -0.41 -3.11 9.02
C GLN A 208 -0.01 -3.54 7.60
N ILE A 209 -0.34 -2.72 6.61
CA ILE A 209 -0.01 -2.99 5.20
C ILE A 209 1.49 -2.83 4.98
N VAL A 210 2.14 -3.87 4.47
CA VAL A 210 3.57 -3.91 4.14
C VAL A 210 3.83 -3.52 2.69
N LYS A 211 2.92 -3.90 1.79
CA LYS A 211 3.07 -3.65 0.36
C LYS A 211 1.72 -3.67 -0.34
N VAL A 212 1.55 -2.77 -1.31
CA VAL A 212 0.42 -2.79 -2.26
C VAL A 212 0.89 -3.46 -3.55
N HIS A 213 0.15 -4.48 -3.96
CA HIS A 213 0.46 -5.33 -5.10
C HIS A 213 -0.49 -5.03 -6.26
N LEU A 214 0.04 -5.04 -7.47
CA LEU A 214 -0.71 -4.73 -8.68
C LEU A 214 -0.53 -5.85 -9.70
N GLN A 215 -1.62 -6.22 -10.36
CA GLN A 215 -1.58 -7.07 -11.55
C GLN A 215 -2.25 -6.36 -12.71
N ARG A 216 -1.76 -6.61 -13.92
CA ARG A 216 -2.40 -6.15 -15.16
C ARG A 216 -2.64 -7.32 -16.12
N ARG A 217 -3.56 -7.13 -17.06
CA ARG A 217 -3.82 -8.05 -18.17
C ARG A 217 -4.06 -7.24 -19.44
N ASP A 218 -3.45 -7.66 -20.54
CA ASP A 218 -3.60 -7.00 -21.85
C ASP A 218 -4.90 -7.46 -22.53
N VAL A 219 -5.91 -6.59 -22.55
CA VAL A 219 -7.22 -6.88 -23.15
C VAL A 219 -7.12 -7.00 -24.68
N SER A 220 -6.09 -6.43 -25.29
CA SER A 220 -5.87 -6.57 -26.73
C SER A 220 -5.46 -8.00 -27.14
N THR A 221 -5.03 -8.81 -26.16
CA THR A 221 -4.60 -10.19 -26.35
C THR A 221 -5.48 -11.12 -25.49
N PRO A 222 -6.55 -11.73 -26.01
CA PRO A 222 -7.51 -12.51 -25.22
C PRO A 222 -6.92 -13.66 -24.41
N ALA A 223 -5.79 -14.22 -24.86
CA ALA A 223 -5.08 -15.31 -24.19
C ALA A 223 -4.10 -14.82 -23.10
N SER A 224 -3.99 -13.51 -22.86
CA SER A 224 -3.05 -12.98 -21.85
C SER A 224 -3.47 -13.40 -20.45
N SER A 225 -2.51 -13.97 -19.70
CA SER A 225 -2.66 -14.19 -18.27
C SER A 225 -2.47 -12.89 -17.50
N TRP A 226 -2.86 -12.89 -16.24
CA TRP A 226 -2.49 -11.82 -15.32
C TRP A 226 -0.96 -11.79 -15.13
N GLU A 227 -0.40 -10.59 -15.23
CA GLU A 227 1.01 -10.29 -15.03
C GLU A 227 1.18 -9.54 -13.71
N ASP A 228 2.03 -10.04 -12.82
CA ASP A 228 2.44 -9.32 -11.60
C ASP A 228 3.32 -8.12 -11.97
N ILE A 229 2.95 -6.95 -11.45
CA ILE A 229 3.65 -5.69 -11.74
C ILE A 229 4.48 -5.29 -10.54
N GLU A 230 5.77 -5.02 -10.82
CA GLU A 230 6.62 -4.33 -9.86
C GLU A 230 6.14 -2.88 -9.73
N THR A 231 5.42 -2.61 -8.66
CA THR A 231 4.89 -1.28 -8.37
C THR A 231 6.05 -0.31 -8.13
N TYR A 232 5.95 0.91 -8.66
CA TYR A 232 6.96 1.92 -8.38
C TYR A 232 6.99 2.23 -6.88
N GLN A 233 8.18 2.14 -6.29
CA GLN A 233 8.46 2.54 -4.91
C GLN A 233 9.69 3.45 -4.91
N PRO A 234 9.61 4.64 -4.28
CA PRO A 234 10.72 5.58 -4.21
C PRO A 234 11.77 5.20 -3.15
N PHE A 235 11.53 4.15 -2.38
CA PHE A 235 12.40 3.63 -1.32
C PHE A 235 12.72 2.14 -1.54
N GLN A 236 13.76 1.63 -0.87
CA GLN A 236 14.06 0.21 -0.84
C GLN A 236 13.03 -0.52 0.01
N GLU A 237 12.64 -1.72 -0.44
CA GLU A 237 11.75 -2.57 0.36
C GLU A 237 12.38 -2.84 1.74
N PRO A 238 11.64 -2.66 2.84
CA PRO A 238 12.18 -2.88 4.16
C PRO A 238 12.57 -4.35 4.33
N GLN A 239 13.72 -4.59 4.94
CA GLN A 239 14.20 -5.95 5.18
C GLN A 239 13.20 -6.71 6.06
N ARG A 240 12.69 -7.83 5.52
CA ARG A 240 11.70 -8.65 6.21
C ARG A 240 12.36 -9.43 7.37
N PRO A 241 11.73 -9.48 8.56
CA PRO A 241 12.15 -10.37 9.64
C PRO A 241 12.31 -11.82 9.20
N THR A 242 13.36 -12.48 9.68
CA THR A 242 13.57 -13.91 9.43
C THR A 242 12.84 -14.75 10.48
N LEU A 243 12.02 -15.68 10.01
CA LEU A 243 11.33 -16.68 10.82
C LEU A 243 12.19 -17.93 10.90
N THR A 244 12.62 -18.32 12.10
CA THR A 244 13.36 -19.58 12.32
C THR A 244 12.47 -20.54 13.12
N VAL A 245 12.18 -21.71 12.53
CA VAL A 245 11.50 -22.80 13.24
C VAL A 245 12.55 -23.59 14.01
N MET A 246 12.44 -23.60 15.34
CA MET A 246 13.31 -24.34 16.24
C MET A 246 12.96 -25.84 16.21
N PRO A 247 13.89 -26.75 16.58
CA PRO A 247 13.63 -28.20 16.59
C PRO A 247 12.44 -28.64 17.45
N ASP A 248 12.09 -27.85 18.48
CA ASP A 248 10.93 -28.09 19.36
C ASP A 248 9.60 -27.55 18.79
N GLY A 249 9.60 -27.05 17.56
CA GLY A 249 8.43 -26.50 16.89
C GLY A 249 8.10 -25.05 17.27
N ARG A 250 8.86 -24.41 18.18
CA ARG A 250 8.71 -22.97 18.45
C ARG A 250 9.24 -22.16 17.27
N ILE A 251 8.63 -21.00 17.03
CA ILE A 251 9.03 -20.10 15.94
C ILE A 251 9.66 -18.86 16.57
N ARG A 252 10.92 -18.57 16.24
CA ARG A 252 11.60 -17.34 16.64
C ARG A 252 11.56 -16.35 15.49
N VAL A 253 11.05 -15.14 15.73
CA VAL A 253 11.03 -14.05 14.75
C VAL A 253 12.00 -12.96 15.20
N GLN A 254 13.11 -12.80 14.49
CA GLN A 254 14.10 -11.78 14.84
C GLN A 254 13.74 -10.45 14.17
N GLY A 255 13.64 -9.37 14.95
CA GLY A 255 13.37 -8.02 14.44
C GLY A 255 11.90 -7.70 14.11
N LEU A 256 10.93 -8.53 14.56
CA LEU A 256 9.52 -8.32 14.24
C LEU A 256 8.96 -6.99 14.78
N GLU A 257 9.32 -6.61 16.00
CA GLU A 257 8.83 -5.38 16.62
C GLU A 257 9.38 -4.13 15.92
N ALA A 258 10.68 -4.10 15.62
CA ALA A 258 11.30 -3.02 14.85
C ALA A 258 10.67 -2.89 13.46
N PHE A 259 10.39 -4.02 12.79
CA PHE A 259 9.71 -4.03 11.50
C PHE A 259 8.27 -3.54 11.60
N ARG A 260 7.53 -3.92 12.64
CA ARG A 260 6.17 -3.41 12.89
C ARG A 260 6.14 -1.91 13.13
N SER A 261 7.07 -1.39 13.96
CA SER A 261 7.22 0.04 14.19
C SER A 261 7.49 0.76 12.87
N LEU A 262 8.47 0.29 12.09
CA LEU A 262 8.80 0.88 10.79
C LEU A 262 7.61 0.91 9.83
N VAL A 263 6.82 -0.17 9.76
CA VAL A 263 5.64 -0.24 8.89
C VAL A 263 4.52 0.69 9.37
N ASP A 264 4.36 0.88 10.68
CA ASP A 264 3.37 1.80 11.23
C ASP A 264 3.78 3.27 11.03
N ASP A 265 5.04 3.59 11.31
CA ASP A 265 5.64 4.92 11.11
C ASP A 265 5.60 5.33 9.63
N MET A 266 5.81 4.37 8.73
CA MET A 266 5.86 4.59 7.28
C MET A 266 4.60 4.13 6.55
N ARG A 267 3.48 4.00 7.27
CA ARG A 267 2.21 3.53 6.73
C ARG A 267 1.76 4.33 5.50
N ASP A 268 1.80 5.65 5.58
CA ASP A 268 1.27 6.50 4.51
C ASP A 268 2.08 6.38 3.22
N PRO A 269 3.43 6.46 3.20
CA PRO A 269 4.22 6.18 2.00
C PRO A 269 4.10 4.76 1.44
N ILE A 270 3.85 3.75 2.29
CA ILE A 270 3.63 2.38 1.82
C ILE A 270 2.27 2.23 1.15
N VAL A 271 1.23 2.80 1.75
CA VAL A 271 -0.16 2.63 1.31
C VAL A 271 -0.52 3.60 0.18
N ILE A 272 0.02 4.81 0.23
CA ILE A 272 -0.17 5.90 -0.73
C ILE A 272 1.20 6.33 -1.24
N THR A 273 1.77 5.51 -2.12
CA THR A 273 3.13 5.74 -2.59
C THR A 273 3.26 7.08 -3.33
N PRO A 274 4.14 7.99 -2.90
CA PRO A 274 4.29 9.28 -3.56
C PRO A 274 4.98 9.11 -4.92
N PHE A 275 4.41 9.74 -5.96
CA PHE A 275 4.89 9.60 -7.33
C PHE A 275 5.13 10.94 -8.05
N GLY A 276 4.29 11.94 -7.79
CA GLY A 276 4.32 13.23 -8.52
C GLY A 276 5.54 14.12 -8.25
N GLN A 277 6.24 13.94 -7.13
CA GLN A 277 7.35 14.82 -6.72
C GLN A 277 8.60 14.74 -7.60
N TYR A 278 8.72 13.68 -8.40
CA TYR A 278 9.86 13.45 -9.30
C TYR A 278 9.58 13.88 -10.75
N GLN A 279 8.42 14.50 -11.00
CA GLN A 279 8.03 14.90 -12.34
C GLN A 279 8.77 16.17 -12.78
N SER A 280 9.43 16.12 -13.93
CA SER A 280 10.08 17.28 -14.56
C SER A 280 9.31 17.85 -15.76
N ALA A 281 8.58 17.00 -16.50
CA ALA A 281 7.80 17.42 -17.67
C ALA A 281 6.65 16.44 -17.98
N GLY A 282 5.84 16.74 -19.00
CA GLY A 282 4.74 15.89 -19.47
C GLY A 282 3.44 16.05 -18.67
N ASP A 283 2.57 15.04 -18.74
CA ASP A 283 1.24 15.05 -18.12
C ASP A 283 1.36 15.15 -16.60
N LYS A 284 0.60 16.05 -15.95
CA LYS A 284 0.62 16.13 -14.49
C LYS A 284 0.22 14.77 -13.91
N VAL A 285 1.03 14.23 -13.00
CA VAL A 285 0.66 13.04 -12.24
C VAL A 285 -0.46 13.43 -11.30
N GLU A 286 -1.68 13.12 -11.69
CA GLU A 286 -2.88 13.31 -10.89
C GLU A 286 -3.20 12.00 -10.16
N LEU A 287 -3.58 12.13 -8.89
CA LEU A 287 -4.06 11.01 -8.09
C LEU A 287 -5.46 10.61 -8.59
N PRO A 288 -5.76 9.31 -8.73
CA PRO A 288 -7.10 8.87 -9.07
C PRO A 288 -8.14 9.44 -8.10
N ALA A 289 -9.29 9.85 -8.62
CA ALA A 289 -10.32 10.51 -7.83
C ALA A 289 -11.05 9.52 -6.90
N VAL A 290 -10.41 9.18 -5.79
CA VAL A 290 -10.91 8.32 -4.72
C VAL A 290 -11.10 9.19 -3.47
N PRO A 291 -12.23 9.07 -2.74
CA PRO A 291 -12.47 9.83 -1.52
C PRO A 291 -11.30 9.74 -0.52
N TYR A 292 -10.87 10.90 -0.03
CA TYR A 292 -9.77 11.09 0.93
C TYR A 292 -8.37 10.63 0.48
N LEU A 293 -8.18 10.31 -0.80
CA LEU A 293 -6.84 10.01 -1.31
C LEU A 293 -5.97 11.28 -1.41
N ASP A 294 -6.57 12.42 -1.78
CA ASP A 294 -5.87 13.69 -2.00
C ASP A 294 -5.85 14.61 -0.78
N GLU A 295 -6.90 14.58 0.02
CA GLU A 295 -7.04 15.33 1.27
C GLU A 295 -7.47 14.35 2.36
N PRO A 296 -6.56 13.55 2.96
CA PRO A 296 -6.92 12.64 4.05
C PRO A 296 -7.49 13.46 5.23
N PRO A 297 -8.45 12.90 5.99
CA PRO A 297 -8.98 13.61 7.16
C PRO A 297 -7.87 13.87 8.18
N ASP A 298 -7.76 15.10 8.67
CA ASP A 298 -6.77 15.47 9.69
C ASP A 298 -6.91 14.54 10.91
N ARG A 299 -5.90 13.70 11.14
CA ARG A 299 -5.81 12.80 12.30
C ARG A 299 -5.20 13.46 13.53
N GLU A 300 -4.63 14.67 13.39
CA GLU A 300 -3.64 15.22 14.33
C GLU A 300 -4.19 15.76 15.66
N LEU A 301 -5.50 15.77 15.89
CA LEU A 301 -6.03 16.28 17.15
C LEU A 301 -6.89 15.21 17.81
N GLY A 302 -6.49 14.74 18.99
CA GLY A 302 -7.28 13.88 19.87
C GLY A 302 -8.58 14.52 20.39
N ASN A 303 -8.99 15.64 19.81
CA ASN A 303 -10.33 16.20 19.87
C ASN A 303 -11.05 15.74 18.61
N ALA A 304 -12.25 15.15 18.73
CA ALA A 304 -13.05 14.62 17.63
C ALA A 304 -12.73 15.34 16.30
N PRO A 305 -12.21 14.64 15.28
CA PRO A 305 -11.63 15.26 14.09
C PRO A 305 -12.58 16.34 13.61
N THR A 306 -12.13 17.60 13.62
CA THR A 306 -12.97 18.74 13.21
C THR A 306 -13.49 18.37 11.85
N ALA A 307 -14.77 18.01 11.77
CA ALA A 307 -15.24 17.21 10.66
C ALA A 307 -14.95 18.00 9.37
N PRO A 308 -14.12 17.47 8.45
CA PRO A 308 -13.82 18.16 7.21
C PRO A 308 -15.14 18.62 6.61
N ASN A 309 -15.27 19.93 6.30
CA ASN A 309 -16.55 20.55 5.93
C ASN A 309 -17.28 19.64 4.91
N PRO A 310 -18.30 18.87 5.34
CA PRO A 310 -18.81 17.75 4.53
C PRO A 310 -19.43 18.27 3.24
N GLY A 311 -19.97 19.48 3.26
CA GLY A 311 -20.48 20.18 2.08
C GLY A 311 -19.43 20.53 1.03
N ARG A 312 -18.17 20.79 1.43
CA ARG A 312 -17.06 21.03 0.48
C ARG A 312 -16.70 19.75 -0.26
N PHE A 313 -16.56 18.65 0.47
CA PHE A 313 -16.20 17.35 -0.09
C PHE A 313 -17.32 16.75 -0.94
N SER A 314 -18.57 16.80 -0.45
CA SER A 314 -19.74 16.30 -1.18
C SER A 314 -19.87 16.95 -2.55
N LYS A 315 -19.81 18.28 -2.59
CA LYS A 315 -19.90 19.05 -3.83
C LYS A 315 -18.77 18.69 -4.80
N ARG A 316 -17.52 18.67 -4.33
CA ARG A 316 -16.35 18.34 -5.16
C ARG A 316 -16.45 16.93 -5.74
N TRP A 317 -16.78 15.93 -4.91
CA TRP A 317 -16.91 14.55 -5.36
C TRP A 317 -18.10 14.37 -6.30
N LEU A 318 -19.21 15.07 -6.09
CA LEU A 318 -20.35 15.08 -7.00
C LEU A 318 -20.01 15.71 -8.36
N ASP A 319 -19.28 16.82 -8.35
CA ASP A 319 -18.78 17.47 -9.57
C ASP A 319 -17.85 16.53 -10.35
N TRP A 320 -16.94 15.86 -9.65
CA TRP A 320 -16.05 14.85 -10.24
C TRP A 320 -16.80 13.61 -10.73
N ALA A 321 -17.80 13.11 -10.01
CA ALA A 321 -18.62 11.98 -10.47
C ALA A 321 -19.35 12.31 -11.78
N ASN A 322 -19.90 13.53 -11.87
CA ASN A 322 -20.49 14.04 -13.09
C ASN A 322 -19.47 14.24 -14.22
N ALA A 323 -18.27 14.71 -13.90
CA ALA A 323 -17.18 14.84 -14.86
C ALA A 323 -16.74 13.48 -15.41
N ALA A 324 -16.63 12.47 -14.55
CA ALA A 324 -16.30 11.09 -14.90
C ALA A 324 -17.33 10.49 -15.87
N LEU A 325 -18.63 10.67 -15.60
CA LEU A 325 -19.70 10.22 -16.50
C LEU A 325 -19.71 10.90 -17.87
N LYS A 326 -19.10 12.09 -17.99
CA LYS A 326 -19.06 12.91 -19.21
C LYS A 326 -17.69 12.91 -19.89
N GLY A 327 -16.69 12.23 -19.32
CA GLY A 327 -15.30 12.30 -19.79
C GLY A 327 -14.71 13.70 -19.76
N ARG A 328 -15.00 14.47 -18.71
CA ARG A 328 -14.48 15.84 -18.49
C ARG A 328 -13.37 15.82 -17.43
N LYS A 329 -12.50 16.82 -17.46
CA LYS A 329 -11.40 16.98 -16.48
C LYS A 329 -11.89 16.79 -15.03
N PRO A 330 -11.15 16.04 -14.18
CA PRO A 330 -9.80 15.49 -14.44
C PRO A 330 -9.78 14.24 -15.34
N PHE A 331 -10.93 13.69 -15.70
CA PHE A 331 -11.04 12.49 -16.53
C PHE A 331 -10.84 12.82 -18.01
N LYS A 332 -10.07 11.98 -18.71
CA LYS A 332 -9.85 12.08 -20.16
C LYS A 332 -10.94 11.35 -20.95
N GLU A 333 -11.62 10.38 -20.33
CA GLU A 333 -12.58 9.45 -20.91
C GLU A 333 -13.72 9.17 -19.91
N VAL A 334 -14.81 8.58 -20.38
CA VAL A 334 -15.94 8.22 -19.52
C VAL A 334 -15.49 7.14 -18.53
N ASP A 335 -15.62 7.43 -17.24
CA ASP A 335 -15.19 6.55 -16.14
C ASP A 335 -16.36 6.26 -15.19
N PRO A 336 -17.16 5.20 -15.47
CA PRO A 336 -18.28 4.86 -14.60
C PRO A 336 -17.83 4.33 -13.24
N PHE A 337 -16.58 3.89 -13.09
CA PHE A 337 -16.07 3.31 -11.84
C PHE A 337 -15.71 4.44 -10.88
N ALA A 338 -15.00 5.47 -11.36
CA ALA A 338 -14.77 6.69 -10.61
C ALA A 338 -16.09 7.34 -10.17
N ALA A 339 -17.07 7.43 -11.08
CA ALA A 339 -18.39 7.97 -10.76
C ALA A 339 -19.09 7.20 -9.64
N LEU A 340 -19.02 5.86 -9.67
CA LEU A 340 -19.59 5.00 -8.63
C LEU A 340 -18.93 5.23 -7.27
N VAL A 341 -17.59 5.18 -7.22
CA VAL A 341 -16.82 5.34 -5.98
C VAL A 341 -17.04 6.73 -5.36
N LEU A 342 -17.03 7.79 -6.18
CA LEU A 342 -17.24 9.15 -5.72
C LEU A 342 -18.68 9.39 -5.23
N ALA A 343 -19.70 8.95 -5.98
CA ALA A 343 -21.10 9.10 -5.57
C ALA A 343 -21.40 8.34 -4.27
N ARG A 344 -20.79 7.17 -4.07
CA ARG A 344 -20.85 6.44 -2.79
C ARG A 344 -20.22 7.19 -1.63
N GLY A 345 -19.05 7.79 -1.88
CA GLY A 345 -18.41 8.66 -0.90
C GLY A 345 -19.35 9.78 -0.45
N VAL A 346 -20.09 10.40 -1.38
CA VAL A 346 -21.07 11.45 -1.06
C VAL A 346 -22.22 10.92 -0.20
N VAL A 347 -22.85 9.81 -0.59
CA VAL A 347 -24.01 9.25 0.15
C VAL A 347 -23.62 8.72 1.52
N GLY A 348 -22.41 8.15 1.65
CA GLY A 348 -21.92 7.59 2.91
C GLY A 348 -21.36 8.62 3.88
N LEU A 349 -21.00 9.82 3.42
CA LEU A 349 -20.39 10.86 4.26
C LEU A 349 -21.46 11.51 5.16
N PRO A 350 -21.31 11.46 6.50
CA PRO A 350 -22.29 12.07 7.39
C PRO A 350 -22.20 13.59 7.39
N GLY A 351 -23.35 14.24 7.58
CA GLY A 351 -23.46 15.71 7.59
C GLY A 351 -23.51 16.36 6.20
N VAL A 352 -23.61 15.56 5.13
CA VAL A 352 -23.77 16.05 3.76
C VAL A 352 -25.18 16.65 3.56
N PRO A 353 -25.33 17.78 2.85
CA PRO A 353 -26.64 18.33 2.50
C PRO A 353 -27.51 17.32 1.74
N GLU A 354 -28.79 17.21 2.09
CA GLU A 354 -29.74 16.26 1.47
C GLU A 354 -29.85 16.41 -0.06
N LYS A 355 -29.69 17.64 -0.57
CA LYS A 355 -29.63 17.91 -2.01
C LYS A 355 -28.48 17.18 -2.72
N ASP A 356 -27.31 17.08 -2.07
CA ASP A 356 -26.13 16.45 -2.64
C ASP A 356 -26.26 14.92 -2.53
N ILE A 357 -26.86 14.42 -1.44
CA ILE A 357 -27.20 13.01 -1.26
C ILE A 357 -28.17 12.58 -2.37
N THR A 358 -29.27 13.31 -2.58
CA THR A 358 -30.25 13.02 -3.64
C THR A 358 -29.63 13.03 -5.04
N ALA A 359 -28.74 13.99 -5.31
CA ALA A 359 -28.02 14.07 -6.58
C ALA A 359 -27.07 12.88 -6.77
N ALA A 360 -26.35 12.47 -5.73
CA ALA A 360 -25.48 11.30 -5.76
C ALA A 360 -26.29 9.99 -5.91
N GLN A 361 -27.42 9.86 -5.20
CA GLN A 361 -28.35 8.73 -5.33
C GLN A 361 -28.84 8.58 -6.79
N THR A 362 -29.20 9.70 -7.42
CA THR A 362 -29.62 9.72 -8.83
C THR A 362 -28.52 9.21 -9.77
N ILE A 363 -27.25 9.48 -9.45
CA ILE A 363 -26.11 8.92 -10.20
C ILE A 363 -26.00 7.41 -9.97
N LEU A 364 -26.11 6.96 -8.71
CA LEU A 364 -26.05 5.55 -8.34
C LEU A 364 -27.17 4.73 -8.98
N ASP A 365 -28.39 5.27 -9.11
CA ASP A 365 -29.52 4.56 -9.72
C ASP A 365 -29.33 4.34 -11.23
N ARG A 366 -28.64 5.26 -11.91
CA ARG A 366 -28.39 5.20 -13.37
C ARG A 366 -27.13 4.42 -13.76
N LEU A 367 -26.19 4.26 -12.83
CA LEU A 367 -24.89 3.63 -13.08
C LEU A 367 -24.95 2.13 -13.45
N PRO A 368 -25.82 1.29 -12.85
CA PRO A 368 -25.89 -0.14 -13.16
C PRO A 368 -26.12 -0.46 -14.64
N GLU A 369 -26.78 0.43 -15.38
CA GLU A 369 -26.99 0.30 -16.83
C GLU A 369 -25.71 0.51 -17.64
N LYS A 370 -24.78 1.32 -17.12
CA LYS A 370 -23.50 1.64 -17.77
C LYS A 370 -22.37 0.69 -17.38
N LEU A 371 -22.55 -0.09 -16.32
CA LEU A 371 -21.54 -1.03 -15.82
C LEU A 371 -21.66 -2.40 -16.50
N PRO A 372 -20.53 -3.11 -16.70
CA PRO A 372 -20.53 -4.51 -17.10
C PRO A 372 -21.40 -5.35 -16.16
N ARG A 373 -22.07 -6.40 -16.70
CA ARG A 373 -23.02 -7.23 -15.94
C ARG A 373 -22.42 -7.79 -14.64
N GLU A 374 -21.16 -8.20 -14.69
CA GLU A 374 -20.39 -8.76 -13.58
C GLU A 374 -20.17 -7.77 -12.43
N LEU A 375 -20.20 -6.47 -12.73
CA LEU A 375 -19.94 -5.40 -11.75
C LEU A 375 -21.22 -4.74 -11.23
N ARG A 376 -22.40 -5.14 -11.72
CA ARG A 376 -23.68 -4.64 -11.21
C ARG A 376 -23.93 -4.97 -9.72
N PRO A 377 -23.51 -6.13 -9.17
CA PRO A 377 -23.60 -6.38 -7.74
C PRO A 377 -22.80 -5.36 -6.93
N PHE A 378 -21.62 -4.98 -7.42
CA PHE A 378 -20.80 -3.95 -6.78
C PHE A 378 -21.56 -2.66 -6.68
N ALA A 379 -22.24 -2.20 -7.74
CA ALA A 379 -23.01 -0.95 -7.74
C ALA A 379 -24.19 -0.91 -6.75
N LYS A 380 -24.71 -2.08 -6.35
CA LYS A 380 -25.83 -2.21 -5.41
C LYS A 380 -25.41 -2.25 -3.94
N SER A 381 -24.11 -2.33 -3.64
CA SER A 381 -23.66 -2.34 -2.25
C SER A 381 -24.00 -1.03 -1.53
N THR A 382 -24.27 -1.15 -0.23
CA THR A 382 -24.63 -0.04 0.64
C THR A 382 -23.49 0.97 0.71
N PRO A 383 -23.74 2.27 0.48
CA PRO A 383 -22.74 3.32 0.69
C PRO A 383 -22.13 3.26 2.10
N ARG A 384 -20.82 3.48 2.18
CA ARG A 384 -20.04 3.45 3.43
C ARG A 384 -19.49 4.82 3.74
N ASP A 385 -19.33 5.15 5.03
CA ASP A 385 -18.65 6.38 5.44
C ASP A 385 -17.20 6.35 4.93
N PRO A 386 -16.81 7.26 4.02
CA PRO A 386 -15.47 7.25 3.43
C PRO A 386 -14.37 7.46 4.46
N ARG A 387 -14.66 7.99 5.66
CA ARG A 387 -13.68 8.13 6.75
C ARG A 387 -13.30 6.79 7.38
N ARG A 388 -14.13 5.77 7.14
CA ARG A 388 -13.88 4.38 7.55
C ARG A 388 -13.36 3.51 6.40
N LEU A 389 -13.03 4.15 5.28
CA LEU A 389 -12.37 3.52 4.16
C LEU A 389 -10.90 3.95 4.15
N MET A 390 -10.01 3.02 3.86
CA MET A 390 -8.58 3.31 3.68
C MET A 390 -8.26 3.31 2.20
N PRO A 391 -7.90 4.46 1.59
CA PRO A 391 -7.42 4.46 0.23
C PRO A 391 -6.07 3.76 0.15
N ILE A 392 -5.85 2.97 -0.90
CA ILE A 392 -4.57 2.36 -1.27
C ILE A 392 -4.22 2.76 -2.69
N LEU A 393 -2.95 2.96 -3.01
CA LEU A 393 -2.47 3.44 -4.31
C LEU A 393 -1.22 2.68 -4.74
N ALA A 394 -1.18 2.31 -6.01
CA ALA A 394 -0.01 1.75 -6.66
C ALA A 394 0.20 2.39 -8.05
N HIS A 395 1.45 2.40 -8.50
CA HIS A 395 1.83 2.95 -9.80
C HIS A 395 2.52 1.88 -10.66
N ASP A 396 2.05 1.72 -11.89
CA ASP A 396 2.74 0.99 -12.95
C ASP A 396 3.47 2.00 -13.85
N ILE A 397 4.79 1.87 -13.97
CA ILE A 397 5.64 2.71 -14.83
C ILE A 397 6.21 1.95 -16.04
N SER A 398 5.79 0.70 -16.19
CA SER A 398 6.14 -0.21 -17.28
C SER A 398 5.05 -0.44 -18.36
N PRO A 399 3.93 0.31 -18.43
CA PRO A 399 2.89 -0.02 -19.40
C PRO A 399 3.35 0.30 -20.84
N ILE A 400 3.13 -0.66 -21.74
CA ILE A 400 3.57 -0.54 -23.13
C ILE A 400 2.59 0.39 -23.88
N PRO A 401 3.08 1.46 -24.54
CA PRO A 401 2.22 2.33 -25.34
C PRO A 401 1.52 1.57 -26.48
N GLY A 402 0.28 1.98 -26.77
CA GLY A 402 -0.59 1.37 -27.80
C GLY A 402 -1.35 0.13 -27.32
N ARG A 403 -1.12 -0.35 -26.09
CA ARG A 403 -1.86 -1.47 -25.50
C ARG A 403 -3.00 -1.00 -24.61
N THR A 404 -3.97 -1.87 -24.39
CA THR A 404 -5.11 -1.63 -23.50
C THR A 404 -5.07 -2.64 -22.36
N TYR A 405 -4.96 -2.14 -21.14
CA TYR A 405 -4.85 -3.00 -19.95
C TYR A 405 -6.08 -2.91 -19.07
N VAL A 406 -6.36 -3.98 -18.35
CA VAL A 406 -7.17 -3.98 -17.11
C VAL A 406 -6.25 -4.29 -15.94
N TYR A 407 -6.56 -3.72 -14.78
CA TYR A 407 -5.78 -3.84 -13.56
C TYR A 407 -6.62 -4.42 -12.43
N ARG A 408 -5.94 -5.04 -11.47
CA ARG A 408 -6.50 -5.39 -10.17
C ARG A 408 -5.44 -5.17 -9.09
N ILE A 409 -5.89 -4.81 -7.90
CA ILE A 409 -5.02 -4.40 -6.79
C ILE A 409 -5.34 -5.24 -5.55
N ARG A 410 -4.31 -5.56 -4.77
CA ARG A 410 -4.44 -6.17 -3.44
C ARG A 410 -3.38 -5.61 -2.52
N TYR A 411 -3.45 -5.98 -1.24
CA TYR A 411 -2.46 -5.56 -0.26
C TYR A 411 -1.96 -6.75 0.55
N GLU A 412 -0.74 -6.61 1.05
CA GLU A 412 -0.06 -7.57 1.90
C GLU A 412 0.03 -7.00 3.31
N VAL A 413 -0.41 -7.75 4.32
CA VAL A 413 -0.50 -7.31 5.72
C VAL A 413 0.44 -8.13 6.59
N ILE A 414 1.04 -7.51 7.62
CA ILE A 414 1.75 -8.24 8.67
C ILE A 414 0.78 -9.19 9.39
N ASN A 415 1.15 -10.47 9.47
CA ASN A 415 0.45 -11.41 10.33
C ASN A 415 0.73 -11.07 11.80
N MET A 416 -0.28 -10.61 12.53
CA MET A 416 -0.10 -10.24 13.94
C MET A 416 0.27 -11.45 14.83
N PHE A 417 -0.02 -12.67 14.37
CA PHE A 417 0.30 -13.92 15.06
C PHE A 417 1.56 -14.61 14.49
N ALA A 418 2.33 -13.94 13.63
CA ALA A 418 3.61 -14.48 13.16
C ALA A 418 4.51 -14.84 14.35
N GLY A 419 4.99 -16.08 14.39
CA GLY A 419 5.78 -16.60 15.50
C GLY A 419 4.98 -17.24 16.64
N ASN A 420 3.67 -16.98 16.74
CA ASN A 420 2.83 -17.50 17.83
C ASN A 420 1.88 -18.60 17.35
N SER A 421 2.41 -19.82 17.21
CA SER A 421 1.63 -20.99 16.77
C SER A 421 0.61 -21.46 17.81
N GLY A 422 0.75 -21.07 19.07
CA GLY A 422 -0.17 -21.46 20.16
C GLY A 422 -1.56 -20.82 20.03
N GLU A 423 -1.63 -19.63 19.43
CA GLU A 423 -2.85 -18.83 19.30
C GLU A 423 -3.72 -19.23 18.10
N LEU A 424 -3.14 -19.94 17.13
CA LEU A 424 -3.82 -20.27 15.87
C LEU A 424 -4.27 -21.73 15.84
N ARG A 425 -5.47 -21.96 15.28
CA ARG A 425 -5.97 -23.32 15.04
C ARG A 425 -5.07 -24.10 14.08
N ASN A 426 -4.52 -23.41 13.09
CA ASN A 426 -3.52 -23.95 12.17
C ASN A 426 -2.12 -23.38 12.49
N PRO A 427 -1.23 -24.17 13.11
CA PRO A 427 0.12 -23.71 13.47
C PRO A 427 0.96 -23.22 12.28
N ARG A 428 0.67 -23.68 11.04
CA ARG A 428 1.39 -23.25 9.84
C ARG A 428 1.12 -21.79 9.48
N ASP A 429 -0.01 -21.23 9.89
CA ASP A 429 -0.30 -19.82 9.63
C ASP A 429 0.63 -18.90 10.43
N ALA A 430 1.10 -19.31 11.62
CA ALA A 430 2.10 -18.57 12.39
C ALA A 430 3.50 -18.56 11.74
N GLN A 431 3.76 -19.44 10.76
CA GLN A 431 4.99 -19.45 9.98
C GLN A 431 4.96 -18.44 8.82
N ARG A 432 3.81 -17.77 8.59
CA ARG A 432 3.67 -16.74 7.57
C ARG A 432 3.89 -15.38 8.21
N LEU A 433 4.93 -14.66 7.79
CA LEU A 433 5.18 -13.28 8.24
C LEU A 433 4.06 -12.33 7.80
N THR A 434 3.59 -12.53 6.58
CA THR A 434 2.61 -11.69 5.92
C THR A 434 1.50 -12.53 5.28
N VAL A 435 0.38 -11.88 5.00
CA VAL A 435 -0.82 -12.50 4.42
C VAL A 435 -1.39 -11.54 3.39
N PHE A 436 -1.83 -12.08 2.26
CA PHE A 436 -2.45 -11.31 1.19
C PHE A 436 -3.96 -11.18 1.40
N SER A 437 -4.51 -10.02 1.03
CA SER A 437 -5.94 -9.92 0.73
C SER A 437 -6.28 -10.57 -0.61
N ASP A 438 -7.57 -10.84 -0.80
CA ASP A 438 -8.10 -11.17 -2.11
C ASP A 438 -7.90 -9.99 -3.08
N TRP A 439 -7.81 -10.30 -4.37
CA TRP A 439 -7.74 -9.27 -5.41
C TRP A 439 -9.04 -8.46 -5.49
N SER A 440 -8.90 -7.15 -5.76
CA SER A 440 -10.03 -6.33 -6.18
C SER A 440 -10.69 -6.89 -7.45
N PRO A 441 -11.92 -6.46 -7.79
CA PRO A 441 -12.46 -6.65 -9.12
C PRO A 441 -11.54 -6.01 -10.18
N GLU A 442 -11.73 -6.43 -11.44
CA GLU A 442 -11.03 -5.83 -12.57
C GLU A 442 -11.41 -4.35 -12.71
N SER A 443 -10.43 -3.52 -13.06
CA SER A 443 -10.66 -2.13 -13.45
C SER A 443 -11.37 -2.04 -14.80
N ARG A 444 -11.79 -0.83 -15.16
CA ARG A 444 -12.11 -0.55 -16.56
C ARG A 444 -10.86 -0.72 -17.43
N PRO A 445 -11.01 -1.02 -18.73
CA PRO A 445 -9.91 -0.95 -19.68
C PRO A 445 -9.31 0.46 -19.73
N VAL A 446 -7.99 0.55 -19.79
CA VAL A 446 -7.26 1.81 -20.00
C VAL A 446 -6.29 1.65 -21.17
N GLU A 447 -6.47 2.48 -22.19
CA GLU A 447 -5.54 2.58 -23.31
C GLU A 447 -4.32 3.42 -22.93
N ILE A 448 -3.13 2.86 -23.15
CA ILE A 448 -1.86 3.53 -22.89
C ILE A 448 -1.49 4.32 -24.13
N LYS A 449 -1.73 5.62 -24.11
CA LYS A 449 -1.50 6.47 -25.28
C LYS A 449 -0.02 6.53 -25.62
N SER A 450 0.32 6.21 -26.87
CA SER A 450 1.65 6.49 -27.42
C SER A 450 1.79 7.97 -27.75
N ASP A 451 3.02 8.49 -27.74
CA ASP A 451 3.33 9.77 -28.38
C ASP A 451 3.69 9.57 -29.86
N THR A 452 4.03 8.35 -30.26
CA THR A 452 4.52 8.01 -31.59
C THR A 452 3.70 6.86 -32.13
N TYR A 453 2.97 7.09 -33.20
CA TYR A 453 2.17 6.08 -33.89
C TYR A 453 2.71 5.91 -35.29
N PHE A 454 2.60 4.72 -35.87
CA PHE A 454 2.94 4.54 -37.26
C PHE A 454 1.92 3.64 -37.93
N TYR A 455 1.67 3.87 -39.21
CA TYR A 455 0.68 3.17 -40.01
C TYR A 455 1.22 2.87 -41.40
N LEU A 456 0.98 1.67 -41.92
CA LEU A 456 1.25 1.36 -43.31
C LEU A 456 0.29 2.15 -44.19
N THR A 457 0.83 2.85 -45.19
CA THR A 457 0.03 3.66 -46.11
C THR A 457 0.18 3.26 -47.57
N LYS A 458 1.32 2.68 -47.96
CA LYS A 458 1.57 2.14 -49.30
C LYS A 458 2.50 0.94 -49.24
N ALA A 459 2.48 0.13 -50.28
CA ALA A 459 3.37 -1.02 -50.47
C ALA A 459 3.87 -1.03 -51.92
N ASP A 460 5.16 -1.29 -52.13
CA ASP A 460 5.80 -1.42 -53.43
C ASP A 460 6.47 -2.81 -53.53
N LYS A 461 5.73 -3.77 -54.09
CA LYS A 461 6.17 -5.16 -54.23
C LYS A 461 7.42 -5.30 -55.10
N ALA A 462 7.58 -4.43 -56.10
CA ALA A 462 8.73 -4.50 -57.01
C ALA A 462 10.04 -4.11 -56.30
N LYS A 463 9.96 -3.13 -55.38
CA LYS A 463 11.11 -2.68 -54.58
C LYS A 463 11.27 -3.41 -53.25
N LYS A 464 10.27 -4.21 -52.86
CA LYS A 464 10.19 -4.84 -51.54
C LYS A 464 10.23 -3.81 -50.39
N GLU A 465 9.58 -2.67 -50.61
CA GLU A 465 9.49 -1.55 -49.67
C GLU A 465 8.03 -1.29 -49.26
N VAL A 466 7.82 -0.79 -48.04
CA VAL A 466 6.54 -0.21 -47.61
C VAL A 466 6.71 1.25 -47.23
N THR A 467 5.68 2.05 -47.46
CA THR A 467 5.61 3.42 -46.92
C THR A 467 4.84 3.39 -45.62
N VAL A 468 5.49 3.90 -44.57
CA VAL A 468 4.93 4.03 -43.23
C VAL A 468 4.76 5.51 -42.90
N ALA A 469 3.55 5.92 -42.55
CA ALA A 469 3.30 7.25 -41.99
C ALA A 469 3.49 7.21 -40.48
N VAL A 470 4.51 7.90 -39.98
CA VAL A 470 4.79 8.06 -38.55
C VAL A 470 4.22 9.39 -38.08
N PHE A 471 3.47 9.34 -36.98
CA PHE A 471 2.85 10.47 -36.32
C PHE A 471 3.50 10.70 -34.97
N LYS A 472 3.94 11.93 -34.70
CA LYS A 472 4.35 12.37 -33.36
C LYS A 472 3.29 13.30 -32.78
N VAL A 473 2.63 12.86 -31.72
CA VAL A 473 1.60 13.59 -30.99
C VAL A 473 2.24 14.39 -29.87
N THR A 474 1.97 15.69 -29.87
CA THR A 474 2.40 16.64 -28.84
C THR A 474 1.18 17.39 -28.30
N ARG A 475 1.36 18.21 -27.29
CA ARG A 475 0.30 19.11 -26.80
C ARG A 475 -0.18 20.10 -27.85
N ALA A 476 0.68 20.50 -28.78
CA ALA A 476 0.36 21.47 -29.83
C ALA A 476 -0.40 20.84 -31.02
N GLY A 477 -0.48 19.50 -31.08
CA GLY A 477 -1.09 18.77 -32.18
C GLY A 477 -0.27 17.55 -32.60
N ALA A 478 -0.64 16.98 -33.74
CA ALA A 478 0.09 15.87 -34.34
C ALA A 478 0.98 16.38 -35.48
N THR A 479 2.16 15.79 -35.64
CA THR A 479 3.02 15.98 -36.81
C THR A 479 3.14 14.66 -37.54
N ARG A 480 3.17 14.68 -38.88
CA ARG A 480 3.20 13.48 -39.73
C ARG A 480 4.41 13.51 -40.65
N GLN A 481 5.12 12.40 -40.73
CA GLN A 481 6.19 12.18 -41.71
C GLN A 481 6.07 10.77 -42.31
N GLU A 482 6.31 10.66 -43.61
CA GLU A 482 6.32 9.36 -44.31
C GLU A 482 7.74 8.87 -44.48
N PHE A 483 7.94 7.58 -44.24
CA PHE A 483 9.20 6.87 -44.39
C PHE A 483 8.99 5.68 -45.30
N LYS A 484 9.91 5.45 -46.23
CA LYS A 484 10.00 4.16 -46.94
C LYS A 484 10.91 3.26 -46.12
N VAL A 485 10.45 2.04 -45.89
CA VAL A 485 11.11 1.09 -45.00
C VAL A 485 11.20 -0.26 -45.71
N SER A 486 12.41 -0.84 -45.70
CA SER A 486 12.69 -2.22 -46.13
C SER A 486 12.88 -3.14 -44.92
N ALA A 487 12.88 -4.47 -45.14
CA ALA A 487 13.27 -5.43 -44.12
C ALA A 487 14.72 -5.14 -43.63
N GLY A 488 14.91 -5.14 -42.31
CA GLY A 488 16.17 -4.79 -41.65
C GLY A 488 16.33 -3.29 -41.29
N GLU A 489 15.38 -2.42 -41.65
CA GLU A 489 15.46 -0.99 -41.35
C GLU A 489 14.59 -0.58 -40.14
N GLU A 490 15.04 0.45 -39.41
CA GLU A 490 14.23 1.06 -38.35
C GLU A 490 13.06 1.86 -38.95
N ILE A 491 11.89 1.74 -38.32
CA ILE A 491 10.70 2.50 -38.68
C ILE A 491 10.79 3.91 -38.09
N GLY A 492 10.78 4.91 -38.97
CA GLY A 492 10.99 6.29 -38.55
C GLY A 492 12.45 6.58 -38.21
N LYS A 493 12.84 7.86 -38.24
CA LYS A 493 14.21 8.31 -37.97
C LYS A 493 14.17 9.66 -37.26
N LYS A 494 15.16 9.91 -36.40
CA LYS A 494 15.36 11.24 -35.82
C LYS A 494 15.77 12.22 -36.91
N ASP A 495 15.04 13.32 -37.05
CA ASP A 495 15.47 14.42 -37.91
C ASP A 495 16.69 15.09 -37.27
N LYS A 496 17.78 15.21 -38.03
CA LYS A 496 19.04 15.81 -37.55
C LYS A 496 18.91 17.33 -37.35
N ARG A 497 17.86 17.95 -37.90
CA ARG A 497 17.64 19.40 -37.77
C ARG A 497 17.17 19.74 -36.35
N PRO A 498 17.79 20.72 -35.68
CA PRO A 498 17.40 21.12 -34.33
C PRO A 498 15.95 21.62 -34.32
N GLY A 499 15.21 21.26 -33.27
CA GLY A 499 13.81 21.66 -33.07
C GLY A 499 12.76 20.86 -33.85
N ARG A 500 13.16 19.90 -34.68
CA ARG A 500 12.22 18.97 -35.32
C ARG A 500 11.81 17.84 -34.36
N PRO A 501 10.55 17.37 -34.41
CA PRO A 501 10.12 16.24 -33.61
C PRO A 501 10.92 14.98 -33.94
N ASP A 502 11.21 14.17 -32.93
CA ASP A 502 11.81 12.86 -33.12
C ASP A 502 10.74 11.83 -33.51
N PHE A 503 10.87 11.25 -34.70
CA PHE A 503 9.97 10.24 -35.24
C PHE A 503 10.53 8.81 -35.11
N SER A 504 11.66 8.61 -34.42
CA SER A 504 12.13 7.25 -34.13
C SER A 504 11.08 6.49 -33.32
N THR A 505 10.68 5.30 -33.79
CA THR A 505 9.75 4.44 -33.04
C THR A 505 10.50 3.45 -32.16
N GLY A 506 11.80 3.24 -32.40
CA GLY A 506 12.57 2.17 -31.77
C GLY A 506 12.09 0.78 -32.20
N THR A 507 11.47 0.64 -33.38
CA THR A 507 11.01 -0.65 -33.92
C THR A 507 11.71 -0.97 -35.23
N LEU A 508 12.11 -2.23 -35.40
CA LEU A 508 12.80 -2.72 -36.59
C LEU A 508 11.82 -3.45 -37.51
N CYS A 509 11.80 -3.12 -38.80
CA CYS A 509 11.11 -3.90 -39.82
C CYS A 509 11.84 -5.25 -39.97
N VAL A 510 11.16 -6.36 -39.69
CA VAL A 510 11.76 -7.70 -39.77
C VAL A 510 11.45 -8.35 -41.12
N ASP A 511 10.20 -8.27 -41.55
CA ASP A 511 9.76 -8.87 -42.81
C ASP A 511 8.56 -8.10 -43.40
N ILE A 512 8.34 -8.27 -44.70
CA ILE A 512 7.21 -7.69 -45.44
C ILE A 512 6.60 -8.76 -46.34
N ASP A 513 5.41 -9.21 -45.99
CA ASP A 513 4.64 -10.17 -46.78
C ASP A 513 3.66 -9.41 -47.70
N PHE A 514 3.89 -9.48 -49.01
CA PHE A 514 3.04 -8.86 -50.04
C PHE A 514 1.94 -9.78 -50.58
N ASP A 515 1.87 -11.03 -50.12
CA ASP A 515 1.00 -12.07 -50.68
C ASP A 515 -0.06 -12.57 -49.69
N ARG A 516 0.12 -12.34 -48.38
CA ARG A 516 -0.80 -12.79 -47.31
C ARG A 516 -2.26 -12.38 -47.48
N GLY A 517 -2.50 -11.24 -48.12
CA GLY A 517 -3.82 -10.63 -48.24
C GLY A 517 -4.66 -11.08 -49.43
N GLY A 518 -4.06 -11.79 -50.40
CA GLY A 518 -4.73 -12.21 -51.64
C GLY A 518 -5.16 -11.07 -52.59
N GLY A 519 -5.10 -9.81 -52.17
CA GLY A 519 -5.37 -8.63 -53.00
C GLY A 519 -4.10 -8.00 -53.59
N LYS A 520 -4.21 -7.43 -54.81
CA LYS A 520 -3.08 -6.79 -55.54
C LYS A 520 -2.37 -5.65 -54.79
N ASN A 521 -2.97 -5.12 -53.73
CA ASN A 521 -2.45 -4.00 -52.93
C ASN A 521 -2.50 -4.30 -51.42
N GLU A 522 -2.43 -5.56 -51.03
CA GLU A 522 -2.31 -5.93 -49.62
C GLU A 522 -0.87 -6.21 -49.25
N ALA A 523 -0.47 -5.73 -48.07
CA ALA A 523 0.84 -6.02 -47.51
C ALA A 523 0.71 -6.11 -45.99
N THR A 524 1.49 -7.01 -45.41
CA THR A 524 1.64 -7.19 -43.97
C THR A 524 3.09 -6.93 -43.60
N LEU A 525 3.31 -5.96 -42.73
CA LEU A 525 4.60 -5.65 -42.14
C LEU A 525 4.74 -6.43 -40.84
N VAL A 526 5.81 -7.21 -40.72
CA VAL A 526 6.25 -7.82 -39.45
C VAL A 526 7.36 -6.95 -38.88
N TYR A 527 7.22 -6.50 -37.65
CA TYR A 527 8.21 -5.65 -36.99
C TYR A 527 8.53 -6.12 -35.57
N ALA A 528 9.77 -5.91 -35.14
CA ALA A 528 10.23 -6.16 -33.79
C ALA A 528 10.24 -4.87 -32.98
N SER A 529 9.76 -4.91 -31.74
CA SER A 529 10.01 -3.85 -30.77
C SER A 529 11.46 -3.89 -30.32
N GLY A 530 12.18 -2.76 -30.39
CA GLY A 530 13.58 -2.69 -29.97
C GLY A 530 13.78 -2.79 -28.45
N ALA A 531 12.71 -2.68 -27.66
CA ALA A 531 12.80 -2.77 -26.20
C ALA A 531 12.92 -4.22 -25.70
N ASP A 532 12.20 -5.14 -26.32
CA ASP A 532 12.01 -6.52 -25.85
C ASP A 532 12.15 -7.57 -26.97
N GLY A 533 12.28 -7.15 -28.23
CA GLY A 533 12.40 -8.04 -29.38
C GLY A 533 11.08 -8.70 -29.80
N THR A 534 9.96 -8.38 -29.14
CA THR A 534 8.66 -8.99 -29.46
C THR A 534 8.26 -8.65 -30.90
N LEU A 535 7.78 -9.65 -31.64
CA LEU A 535 7.29 -9.49 -33.01
C LEU A 535 5.82 -9.09 -33.04
N PHE A 536 5.50 -8.18 -33.95
CA PHE A 536 4.17 -7.65 -34.18
C PHE A 536 3.88 -7.61 -35.68
N GLU A 537 2.60 -7.62 -36.03
CA GLU A 537 2.15 -7.53 -37.42
C GLU A 537 1.22 -6.33 -37.61
N ARG A 538 1.37 -5.66 -38.75
CA ARG A 538 0.43 -4.64 -39.22
C ARG A 538 0.04 -4.88 -40.67
N SER A 539 -1.25 -4.70 -40.98
CA SER A 539 -1.80 -4.88 -42.32
C SER A 539 -2.16 -3.53 -42.91
N LEU A 540 -1.74 -3.30 -44.15
CA LEU A 540 -2.04 -2.08 -44.90
C LEU A 540 -3.55 -1.81 -44.99
N ALA A 541 -4.35 -2.86 -45.25
CA ALA A 541 -5.80 -2.74 -45.36
C ALA A 541 -6.46 -2.35 -44.02
N ARG A 542 -5.95 -2.89 -42.90
CA ARG A 542 -6.43 -2.57 -41.54
C ARG A 542 -6.06 -1.15 -41.14
N ASP A 543 -4.80 -0.76 -41.39
CA ASP A 543 -4.25 0.53 -41.00
C ASP A 543 -4.95 1.70 -41.71
N LEU A 544 -5.26 1.55 -43.00
CA LEU A 544 -5.99 2.59 -43.76
C LEU A 544 -7.44 2.78 -43.27
N LYS A 545 -8.04 1.75 -42.67
CA LYS A 545 -9.39 1.78 -42.11
C LYS A 545 -9.40 2.18 -40.62
N ASP A 546 -8.25 2.24 -39.97
CA ASP A 546 -8.13 2.56 -38.54
C ASP A 546 -8.65 3.98 -38.25
N PRO A 547 -9.63 4.15 -37.34
CA PRO A 547 -10.16 5.46 -36.98
C PRO A 547 -9.10 6.37 -36.35
N VAL A 548 -8.12 5.81 -35.62
CA VAL A 548 -7.01 6.55 -35.01
C VAL A 548 -6.10 7.12 -36.09
N TYR A 549 -5.80 6.36 -37.16
CA TYR A 549 -5.03 6.86 -38.29
C TYR A 549 -5.68 8.08 -38.96
N LYS A 550 -7.01 8.02 -39.19
CA LYS A 550 -7.77 9.12 -39.77
C LYS A 550 -7.73 10.36 -38.87
N ARG A 551 -8.02 10.18 -37.58
CA ARG A 551 -7.97 11.26 -36.58
C ARG A 551 -6.59 11.92 -36.50
N LEU A 552 -5.52 11.13 -36.47
CA LEU A 552 -4.15 11.65 -36.44
C LEU A 552 -3.77 12.35 -37.73
N SER A 553 -4.24 11.86 -38.88
CA SER A 553 -4.07 12.52 -40.18
C SER A 553 -4.76 13.88 -40.23
N ASP A 554 -5.97 13.98 -39.70
CA ASP A 554 -6.72 15.23 -39.65
C ASP A 554 -6.06 16.23 -38.69
N LEU A 555 -5.64 15.78 -37.50
CA LEU A 555 -4.87 16.60 -36.55
C LEU A 555 -3.55 17.11 -37.15
N ALA A 556 -2.85 16.27 -37.91
CA ALA A 556 -1.62 16.65 -38.58
C ALA A 556 -1.84 17.61 -39.75
N ARG A 557 -3.01 17.55 -40.39
CA ARG A 557 -3.41 18.49 -41.44
C ARG A 557 -3.76 19.85 -40.85
N SER A 558 -4.49 19.90 -39.72
CA SER A 558 -4.85 21.14 -39.05
C SER A 558 -3.69 21.84 -38.37
N ALA A 559 -2.62 21.12 -38.02
CA ALA A 559 -1.44 21.69 -37.38
C ALA A 559 -0.45 22.34 -38.35
N ARG A 560 -0.68 22.25 -39.68
CA ARG A 560 0.15 22.97 -40.66
C ARG A 560 -0.27 24.45 -40.68
N PRO A 561 0.62 25.38 -40.32
CA PRO A 561 0.35 26.81 -40.40
C PRO A 561 0.15 27.27 -41.84
#